data_AF-C4V7B6-F1
#
_entry.id   AF-C4V7B6-F1
#
_cell.length_a   1.000
_cell.length_b   1.000
_cell.length_c   1.000
_cell.angle_alpha   90.00
_cell.angle_beta   90.00
_cell.angle_gamma   90.00
#
_symmetry.space_group_name_H-M   'P 1'
#
loop_
_entity.id
_entity.type
_entity.pdbx_description
1 polymer ?
#
loop_
_entity_poly.entity_id
_entity_poly.type
_entity_poly.pdbx_seq_one_letter_code
_entity_poly.pdbx_strand_id
1 'polypeptide(L)'
;MEVIKKFNEVKTNIYKNTDTTYYQDLHTLSDFLNINDISLINIHNKNDVIADYEFKKEVLGLIFTIIDNGLIIKDKKLLNTIADLIIKDIPEINVDFCLQLEDLLKKIWILCIKILFYCGNIDDFPQIKRFISKEDIPDFRNICIALTFKFDTFRSYDLENLSKFSSFSVLYDVVKIYKKDLPEELKAKILINLYNSLTEEKYNQNDRFIEKLKISPNLYYDSKVKLTTKSIDFVYLIFYEVNFLYFPGLIKPPFDGIFSNEYMMLLYSLIINEETAFLAYKILQEHDVYVDMYNGINKLIFNMETEKQEVDPRDEKYLFFLLEVVVKILHKNNSEMIKITCMMFCDPLMKFSLCTNKHNEIIYEYLIYYCNDKETFLNITDFFKSKNFLQKKI
;
A
#
# COMPACT_ATOMS: atom_id res chain seq x y z
N MET A 1 -0.55 -25.78 -33.77
CA MET A 1 -0.93 -24.68 -34.70
C MET A 1 -2.40 -24.26 -34.55
N GLU A 2 -3.38 -25.15 -34.47
CA GLU A 2 -4.81 -24.77 -34.33
C GLU A 2 -5.13 -24.02 -33.03
N VAL A 3 -4.56 -24.44 -31.89
CA VAL A 3 -4.75 -23.78 -30.58
C VAL A 3 -4.27 -22.32 -30.59
N ILE A 4 -3.09 -22.06 -31.16
CA ILE A 4 -2.52 -20.71 -31.27
C ILE A 4 -3.38 -19.82 -32.18
N LYS A 5 -3.83 -20.38 -33.31
CA LYS A 5 -4.68 -19.64 -34.24
C LYS A 5 -6.00 -19.25 -33.57
N LYS A 6 -6.63 -20.20 -32.87
CA LYS A 6 -7.84 -19.96 -32.08
C LYS A 6 -7.60 -18.97 -30.93
N PHE A 7 -6.47 -19.07 -30.24
CA PHE A 7 -6.09 -18.12 -29.19
C PHE A 7 -5.92 -16.70 -29.75
N ASN A 8 -5.24 -16.53 -30.88
CA ASN A 8 -5.06 -15.23 -31.53
C ASN A 8 -6.40 -14.67 -32.04
N GLU A 9 -7.31 -15.52 -32.52
CA GLU A 9 -8.68 -15.12 -32.89
C GLU A 9 -9.45 -14.60 -31.66
N VAL A 10 -9.48 -15.36 -30.57
CA VAL A 10 -10.11 -14.95 -29.29
C VAL A 10 -9.50 -13.65 -28.76
N LYS A 11 -8.16 -13.56 -28.73
CA LYS A 11 -7.42 -12.36 -28.32
C LYS A 11 -7.85 -11.15 -29.15
N THR A 12 -7.91 -11.30 -30.47
CA THR A 12 -8.33 -10.24 -31.39
C THR A 12 -9.79 -9.84 -31.15
N ASN A 13 -10.67 -10.80 -30.88
CA ASN A 13 -12.08 -10.54 -30.60
C ASN A 13 -12.27 -9.73 -29.31
N ILE A 14 -11.58 -10.13 -28.23
CA ILE A 14 -11.67 -9.47 -26.93
C ILE A 14 -11.23 -8.01 -27.02
N TYR A 15 -10.16 -7.72 -27.76
CA TYR A 15 -9.68 -6.35 -27.96
C TYR A 15 -10.55 -5.51 -28.91
N LYS A 16 -11.43 -6.12 -29.71
CA LYS A 16 -12.30 -5.42 -30.69
C LYS A 16 -13.66 -4.99 -30.12
N ASN A 17 -13.97 -5.29 -28.86
CA ASN A 17 -15.17 -4.87 -28.11
C ASN A 17 -16.53 -5.22 -28.76
N THR A 18 -17.16 -6.30 -28.30
CA THR A 18 -18.62 -6.52 -28.42
C THR A 18 -19.14 -7.35 -27.25
N ASP A 19 -20.12 -6.86 -26.50
CA ASP A 19 -20.65 -7.51 -25.28
C ASP A 19 -21.21 -8.93 -25.51
N THR A 20 -21.55 -9.27 -26.76
CA THR A 20 -22.21 -10.53 -27.12
C THR A 20 -21.26 -11.66 -27.52
N THR A 21 -19.96 -11.42 -27.72
CA THR A 21 -18.97 -12.47 -28.10
C THR A 21 -18.32 -13.18 -26.91
N TYR A 22 -18.35 -12.58 -25.72
CA TYR A 22 -17.57 -13.07 -24.59
C TYR A 22 -17.97 -14.45 -24.08
N TYR A 23 -19.23 -14.91 -24.22
CA TYR A 23 -19.63 -16.22 -23.66
C TYR A 23 -18.92 -17.41 -24.32
N GLN A 24 -18.81 -17.43 -25.66
CA GLN A 24 -18.06 -18.48 -26.37
C GLN A 24 -16.56 -18.37 -26.12
N ASP A 25 -16.06 -17.14 -26.00
CA ASP A 25 -14.65 -16.88 -25.69
C ASP A 25 -14.31 -17.35 -24.26
N LEU A 26 -15.18 -17.13 -23.27
CA LEU A 26 -14.97 -17.56 -21.87
C LEU A 26 -14.84 -19.09 -21.74
N HIS A 27 -15.67 -19.86 -22.43
CA HIS A 27 -15.53 -21.31 -22.47
C HIS A 27 -14.18 -21.72 -23.09
N THR A 28 -13.82 -21.09 -24.21
CA THR A 28 -12.54 -21.35 -24.88
C THR A 28 -11.34 -20.99 -23.98
N LEU A 29 -11.40 -19.88 -23.26
CA LEU A 29 -10.38 -19.46 -22.28
C LEU A 29 -10.29 -20.46 -21.11
N SER A 30 -11.43 -20.98 -20.64
CA SER A 30 -11.44 -22.04 -19.61
C SER A 30 -10.75 -23.31 -20.10
N ASP A 31 -10.94 -23.69 -21.36
CA ASP A 31 -10.28 -24.87 -21.94
C ASP A 31 -8.77 -24.62 -22.05
N PHE A 32 -8.36 -23.41 -22.46
CA PHE A 32 -6.95 -23.02 -22.54
C PHE A 32 -6.22 -23.10 -21.19
N LEU A 33 -6.86 -22.72 -20.09
CA LEU A 33 -6.26 -22.84 -18.74
C LEU A 33 -6.00 -24.29 -18.30
N ASN A 34 -6.73 -25.26 -18.88
CA ASN A 34 -6.64 -26.68 -18.54
C ASN A 34 -5.66 -27.47 -19.42
N ILE A 35 -5.01 -26.83 -20.39
CA ILE A 35 -3.99 -27.47 -21.21
C ILE A 35 -2.74 -27.72 -20.34
N ASN A 36 -2.30 -28.99 -20.31
CA ASN A 36 -1.15 -29.46 -19.54
C ASN A 36 0.03 -29.91 -20.43
N ASP A 37 -0.10 -29.77 -21.75
CA ASP A 37 0.93 -30.19 -22.69
C ASP A 37 0.98 -29.20 -23.86
N ILE A 38 1.90 -28.25 -23.75
CA ILE A 38 2.09 -27.16 -24.71
C ILE A 38 3.33 -27.39 -25.59
N SER A 39 3.81 -28.64 -25.70
CA SER A 39 4.82 -29.05 -26.70
C SER A 39 4.46 -28.65 -28.16
N LEU A 40 3.24 -28.13 -28.41
CA LEU A 40 2.72 -27.57 -29.65
C LEU A 40 2.68 -26.03 -29.75
N ILE A 41 3.06 -25.26 -28.72
CA ILE A 41 3.08 -23.78 -28.73
C ILE A 41 4.53 -23.31 -28.60
N ASN A 42 5.17 -23.20 -29.75
CA ASN A 42 6.56 -22.80 -29.92
C ASN A 42 6.75 -21.30 -29.60
N ILE A 43 6.71 -20.92 -28.32
CA ILE A 43 7.08 -19.58 -27.84
C ILE A 43 8.50 -19.68 -27.28
N HIS A 44 9.47 -19.65 -28.20
CA HIS A 44 10.89 -19.29 -28.00
C HIS A 44 11.74 -19.86 -26.84
N ASN A 45 11.31 -20.86 -26.06
CA ASN A 45 12.14 -21.45 -25.00
C ASN A 45 12.14 -22.98 -25.01
N LYS A 46 13.32 -23.58 -24.76
CA LYS A 46 13.56 -25.04 -24.73
C LYS A 46 12.93 -25.76 -23.51
N ASN A 47 12.11 -25.09 -22.72
CA ASN A 47 11.52 -25.63 -21.49
C ASN A 47 10.00 -25.50 -21.53
N ASP A 48 9.33 -26.61 -21.85
CA ASP A 48 7.87 -26.69 -22.03
C ASP A 48 7.10 -26.14 -20.82
N VAL A 49 7.60 -26.33 -19.59
CA VAL A 49 6.94 -25.87 -18.36
C VAL A 49 6.83 -24.34 -18.24
N ILE A 50 7.86 -23.57 -18.62
CA ILE A 50 7.79 -22.10 -18.51
C ILE A 50 6.80 -21.55 -19.55
N ALA A 51 6.83 -22.09 -20.77
CA ALA A 51 5.90 -21.72 -21.83
C ALA A 51 4.44 -22.00 -21.41
N ASP A 52 4.17 -23.10 -20.69
CA ASP A 52 2.85 -23.38 -20.10
C ASP A 52 2.34 -22.25 -19.21
N TYR A 53 3.17 -21.80 -18.28
CA TYR A 53 2.79 -20.76 -17.33
C TYR A 53 2.70 -19.39 -18.00
N GLU A 54 3.56 -19.09 -18.98
CA GLU A 54 3.44 -17.86 -19.78
C GLU A 54 2.12 -17.82 -20.54
N PHE A 55 1.72 -18.93 -21.16
CA PHE A 55 0.44 -19.05 -21.83
C PHE A 55 -0.73 -18.89 -20.86
N LYS A 56 -0.71 -19.57 -19.71
CA LYS A 56 -1.73 -19.43 -18.66
C LYS A 56 -1.84 -17.98 -18.18
N LYS A 57 -0.71 -17.29 -17.99
CA LYS A 57 -0.68 -15.87 -17.65
C LYS A 57 -1.35 -15.01 -18.72
N GLU A 58 -1.08 -15.24 -20.01
CA GLU A 58 -1.74 -14.51 -21.08
C GLU A 58 -3.26 -14.73 -21.09
N VAL A 59 -3.70 -15.98 -20.93
CA VAL A 59 -5.13 -16.33 -20.86
C VAL A 59 -5.81 -15.63 -19.69
N LEU A 60 -5.19 -15.61 -18.50
CA LEU A 60 -5.70 -14.86 -17.34
C LEU A 60 -5.74 -13.35 -17.61
N GLY A 61 -4.76 -12.81 -18.34
CA GLY A 61 -4.76 -11.41 -18.76
C GLY A 61 -5.94 -11.06 -19.67
N LEU A 62 -6.33 -11.96 -20.58
CA LEU A 62 -7.52 -11.79 -21.41
C LEU A 62 -8.81 -11.86 -20.57
N ILE A 63 -8.90 -12.81 -19.64
CA ILE A 63 -10.04 -12.90 -18.71
C ILE A 63 -10.16 -11.61 -17.89
N PHE A 64 -9.04 -11.07 -17.39
CA PHE A 64 -9.05 -9.82 -16.66
C PHE A 64 -9.46 -8.62 -17.54
N THR A 65 -9.04 -8.59 -18.81
CA THR A 65 -9.46 -7.56 -19.78
C THR A 65 -10.98 -7.57 -19.98
N ILE A 66 -11.61 -8.76 -20.03
CA ILE A 66 -13.07 -8.89 -20.10
C ILE A 66 -13.74 -8.27 -18.87
N ILE A 67 -13.18 -8.49 -17.67
CA ILE A 67 -13.67 -7.88 -16.42
C ILE A 67 -13.50 -6.36 -16.43
N ASP A 68 -12.36 -5.87 -16.92
CA ASP A 68 -12.08 -4.43 -17.06
C ASP A 68 -13.03 -3.72 -18.02
N ASN A 69 -13.52 -4.44 -19.03
CA ASN A 69 -14.56 -3.97 -19.95
C ASN A 69 -15.98 -3.98 -19.33
N GLY A 70 -16.13 -4.43 -18.07
CA GLY A 70 -17.37 -4.34 -17.31
C GLY A 70 -18.18 -5.63 -17.23
N LEU A 71 -17.68 -6.75 -17.78
CA LEU A 71 -18.40 -8.02 -17.74
C LEU A 71 -18.12 -8.77 -16.43
N ILE A 72 -19.19 -9.11 -15.70
CA ILE A 72 -19.11 -9.96 -14.52
C ILE A 72 -19.18 -11.43 -14.94
N ILE A 73 -18.07 -12.15 -14.75
CA ILE A 73 -17.98 -13.58 -15.06
C ILE A 73 -18.71 -14.37 -13.96
N LYS A 74 -19.75 -15.12 -14.35
CA LYS A 74 -20.53 -15.98 -13.44
C LYS A 74 -20.31 -17.48 -13.68
N ASP A 75 -19.45 -17.83 -14.63
CA ASP A 75 -19.13 -19.23 -14.94
C ASP A 75 -18.34 -19.86 -13.80
N LYS A 76 -19.01 -20.71 -13.01
CA LYS A 76 -18.41 -21.42 -11.87
C LYS A 76 -17.29 -22.37 -12.28
N LYS A 77 -17.34 -22.98 -13.47
CA LYS A 77 -16.29 -23.90 -13.93
C LYS A 77 -15.01 -23.14 -14.21
N LEU A 78 -15.12 -21.99 -14.88
CA LEU A 78 -13.98 -21.11 -15.14
C LEU A 78 -13.39 -20.59 -13.82
N LEU A 79 -14.23 -20.09 -12.91
CA LEU A 79 -13.77 -19.58 -11.61
C LEU A 79 -13.11 -20.67 -10.76
N ASN A 80 -13.62 -21.91 -10.76
CA ASN A 80 -12.99 -23.04 -10.09
C ASN A 80 -11.63 -23.38 -10.73
N THR A 81 -11.53 -23.35 -12.06
CA THR A 81 -10.25 -23.57 -12.77
C THR A 81 -9.21 -22.52 -12.33
N ILE A 82 -9.62 -21.26 -12.18
CA ILE A 82 -8.74 -20.17 -11.71
C ILE A 82 -8.33 -20.37 -10.25
N ALA A 83 -9.27 -20.78 -9.38
CA ALA A 83 -8.96 -21.11 -8.00
C ALA A 83 -7.95 -22.27 -7.90
N ASP A 84 -8.12 -23.32 -8.70
CA ASP A 84 -7.22 -24.47 -8.72
C ASP A 84 -5.82 -24.10 -9.18
N LEU A 85 -5.67 -23.12 -10.09
CA LEU A 85 -4.34 -22.61 -10.49
C LEU A 85 -3.56 -21.96 -9.35
N ILE A 86 -4.25 -21.43 -8.33
CA ILE A 86 -3.58 -20.86 -7.14
C ILE A 86 -3.14 -21.99 -6.18
N ILE A 87 -3.98 -23.02 -6.05
CA ILE A 87 -3.81 -24.11 -5.07
C ILE A 87 -2.82 -25.18 -5.54
N LYS A 88 -2.71 -25.40 -6.86
CA LYS A 88 -1.85 -26.46 -7.42
C LYS A 88 -0.40 -26.32 -6.98
N ASP A 89 0.20 -27.46 -6.65
CA ASP A 89 1.63 -27.56 -6.33
C ASP A 89 2.49 -27.14 -7.52
N ILE A 90 3.58 -26.43 -7.19
CA ILE A 90 4.56 -25.98 -8.18
C ILE A 90 5.36 -27.20 -8.64
N PRO A 91 5.51 -27.44 -9.96
CA PRO A 91 6.34 -28.53 -10.46
C PRO A 91 7.79 -28.36 -9.97
N GLU A 92 8.42 -29.46 -9.54
CA GLU A 92 9.84 -29.46 -9.13
C GLU A 92 10.74 -29.22 -10.36
N ILE A 93 11.54 -28.15 -10.34
CA ILE A 93 12.49 -27.81 -11.42
C ILE A 93 13.85 -27.44 -10.82
N ASN A 94 14.91 -27.52 -11.64
CA ASN A 94 16.29 -27.17 -11.28
C ASN A 94 16.43 -25.70 -10.80
N VAL A 95 17.43 -25.43 -9.96
CA VAL A 95 17.57 -24.21 -9.13
C VAL A 95 17.56 -22.90 -9.94
N ASP A 96 18.26 -22.81 -11.06
CA ASP A 96 18.30 -21.59 -11.89
C ASP A 96 16.96 -21.29 -12.58
N PHE A 97 16.14 -22.32 -12.84
CA PHE A 97 14.80 -22.18 -13.40
C PHE A 97 13.75 -21.85 -12.33
N CYS A 98 14.08 -22.03 -11.06
CA CYS A 98 13.20 -21.79 -9.92
C CYS A 98 12.84 -20.30 -9.82
N LEU A 99 13.80 -19.38 -9.92
CA LEU A 99 13.55 -17.93 -9.75
C LEU A 99 12.67 -17.33 -10.85
N GLN A 100 12.89 -17.71 -12.12
CA GLN A 100 12.06 -17.22 -13.23
C GLN A 100 10.62 -17.75 -13.12
N LEU A 101 10.47 -19.02 -12.75
CA LEU A 101 9.16 -19.62 -12.54
C LEU A 101 8.46 -19.00 -11.33
N GLU A 102 9.16 -18.75 -10.22
CA GLU A 102 8.61 -18.10 -9.04
C GLU A 102 8.04 -16.71 -9.35
N ASP A 103 8.77 -15.87 -10.09
CA ASP A 103 8.28 -14.55 -10.50
C ASP A 103 7.07 -14.65 -11.44
N LEU A 104 7.10 -15.60 -12.39
CA LEU A 104 5.97 -15.87 -13.29
C LEU A 104 4.73 -16.35 -12.54
N LEU A 105 4.90 -17.29 -11.60
CA LEU A 105 3.84 -17.81 -10.74
C LEU A 105 3.24 -16.71 -9.88
N LYS A 106 4.06 -15.85 -9.30
CA LYS A 106 3.59 -14.70 -8.52
C LYS A 106 2.70 -13.79 -9.35
N LYS A 107 3.06 -13.51 -10.61
CA LYS A 107 2.22 -12.74 -11.55
C LYS A 107 0.90 -13.45 -11.87
N ILE A 108 0.93 -14.77 -12.04
CA ILE A 108 -0.27 -15.60 -12.24
C ILE A 108 -1.17 -15.54 -11.02
N TRP A 109 -0.63 -15.73 -9.82
CA TRP A 109 -1.38 -15.67 -8.57
C TRP A 109 -2.04 -14.31 -8.39
N ILE A 110 -1.32 -13.20 -8.64
CA ILE A 110 -1.88 -11.85 -8.60
C ILE A 110 -3.08 -11.72 -9.55
N LEU A 111 -2.98 -12.21 -10.80
CA LEU A 111 -4.08 -12.18 -11.75
C LEU A 111 -5.27 -13.04 -11.29
N CYS A 112 -5.02 -14.26 -10.81
CA CYS A 112 -6.07 -15.13 -10.30
C CYS A 112 -6.78 -14.48 -9.09
N ILE A 113 -6.03 -13.93 -8.14
CA ILE A 113 -6.58 -13.22 -6.96
C ILE A 113 -7.43 -12.03 -7.41
N LYS A 114 -6.97 -11.23 -8.37
CA LYS A 114 -7.75 -10.11 -8.92
C LYS A 114 -9.05 -10.58 -9.57
N ILE A 115 -9.01 -11.63 -10.38
CA ILE A 115 -10.22 -12.19 -11.01
C ILE A 115 -11.20 -12.69 -9.92
N LEU A 116 -10.70 -13.45 -8.95
CA LEU A 116 -11.50 -13.95 -7.83
C LEU A 116 -12.08 -12.82 -6.98
N PHE A 117 -11.35 -11.72 -6.81
CA PHE A 117 -11.84 -10.53 -6.13
C PHE A 117 -13.10 -9.96 -6.80
N TYR A 118 -13.10 -9.80 -8.13
CA TYR A 118 -14.24 -9.21 -8.85
C TYR A 118 -15.39 -10.17 -9.11
N CYS A 119 -15.12 -11.46 -9.30
CA CYS A 119 -16.12 -12.41 -9.80
C CYS A 119 -16.40 -13.59 -8.87
N GLY A 120 -15.55 -13.84 -7.88
CA GLY A 120 -15.69 -14.99 -7.00
C GLY A 120 -16.78 -14.81 -5.95
N ASN A 121 -17.47 -15.89 -5.59
CA ASN A 121 -18.25 -15.99 -4.36
C ASN A 121 -17.63 -17.09 -3.48
N ILE A 122 -17.30 -16.78 -2.22
CA ILE A 122 -16.60 -17.74 -1.35
C ILE A 122 -17.34 -19.07 -1.18
N ASP A 123 -18.67 -19.02 -1.16
CA ASP A 123 -19.51 -20.21 -0.98
C ASP A 123 -19.34 -21.22 -2.13
N ASP A 124 -18.85 -20.75 -3.28
CA ASP A 124 -18.59 -21.57 -4.46
C ASP A 124 -17.18 -22.21 -4.47
N PHE A 125 -16.32 -21.92 -3.48
CA PHE A 125 -14.91 -22.38 -3.45
C PHE A 125 -14.53 -23.18 -2.19
N PRO A 126 -15.16 -24.35 -1.93
CA PRO A 126 -14.84 -25.18 -0.76
C PRO A 126 -13.38 -25.69 -0.76
N GLN A 127 -12.75 -25.85 -1.92
CA GLN A 127 -11.36 -26.25 -2.05
C GLN A 127 -10.40 -25.19 -1.52
N ILE A 128 -10.69 -23.91 -1.73
CA ILE A 128 -9.90 -22.80 -1.18
C ILE A 128 -9.95 -22.86 0.34
N LYS A 129 -11.15 -23.05 0.92
CA LYS A 129 -11.33 -23.20 2.38
C LYS A 129 -10.49 -24.34 2.94
N ARG A 130 -10.49 -25.49 2.25
CA ARG A 130 -9.69 -26.66 2.64
C ARG A 130 -8.19 -26.40 2.54
N PHE A 131 -7.74 -25.77 1.46
CA PHE A 131 -6.34 -25.40 1.26
C PHE A 131 -5.85 -24.52 2.40
N ILE A 132 -6.51 -23.38 2.61
CA ILE A 132 -6.26 -22.45 3.72
C ILE A 132 -6.22 -23.13 5.09
N SER A 133 -7.12 -24.08 5.36
CA SER A 133 -7.21 -24.75 6.66
C SER A 133 -6.07 -25.74 6.96
N LYS A 134 -5.27 -26.13 5.95
CA LYS A 134 -4.21 -27.14 6.05
C LYS A 134 -2.80 -26.56 6.10
N GLU A 135 -2.63 -25.31 5.72
CA GLU A 135 -1.31 -24.69 5.57
C GLU A 135 -0.78 -24.19 6.93
N ASP A 136 0.41 -24.68 7.30
CA ASP A 136 1.02 -24.41 8.61
C ASP A 136 1.72 -23.03 8.68
N ILE A 137 1.90 -22.32 7.55
CA ILE A 137 2.45 -20.95 7.45
C ILE A 137 1.67 -20.16 6.37
N PRO A 138 1.30 -18.89 6.58
CA PRO A 138 0.58 -18.12 5.57
C PRO A 138 1.58 -17.62 4.53
N ASP A 139 1.65 -18.30 3.38
CA ASP A 139 2.32 -17.75 2.22
C ASP A 139 1.53 -16.56 1.62
N PHE A 140 2.13 -15.88 0.64
CA PHE A 140 1.50 -14.74 -0.05
C PHE A 140 0.09 -15.07 -0.59
N ARG A 141 -0.10 -16.28 -1.16
CA ARG A 141 -1.37 -16.71 -1.75
C ARG A 141 -2.43 -16.86 -0.68
N ASN A 142 -2.10 -17.57 0.39
CA ASN A 142 -2.96 -17.84 1.52
C ASN A 142 -3.49 -16.53 2.12
N ILE A 143 -2.59 -15.57 2.32
CA ILE A 143 -2.93 -14.25 2.85
C ILE A 143 -3.88 -13.49 1.91
N CYS A 144 -3.56 -13.42 0.61
CA CYS A 144 -4.37 -12.66 -0.33
C CYS A 144 -5.76 -13.29 -0.50
N ILE A 145 -5.85 -14.61 -0.55
CA ILE A 145 -7.11 -15.32 -0.59
C ILE A 145 -7.90 -15.07 0.71
N ALA A 146 -7.23 -15.07 1.86
CA ALA A 146 -7.85 -14.82 3.14
C ALA A 146 -8.46 -13.40 3.24
N LEU A 147 -7.70 -12.40 2.79
CA LEU A 147 -8.13 -11.01 2.65
C LEU A 147 -9.28 -10.86 1.65
N THR A 148 -9.28 -11.67 0.58
CA THR A 148 -10.31 -11.63 -0.46
C THR A 148 -11.65 -12.09 0.10
N PHE A 149 -11.70 -13.23 0.79
CA PHE A 149 -12.98 -13.88 1.12
C PHE A 149 -13.35 -13.93 2.61
N LYS A 150 -12.48 -13.50 3.53
CA LYS A 150 -12.66 -13.63 5.00
C LYS A 150 -12.85 -15.10 5.43
N PHE A 151 -11.81 -15.71 5.99
CA PHE A 151 -11.87 -17.07 6.52
C PHE A 151 -11.77 -17.11 8.03
N ASP A 152 -12.70 -17.82 8.67
CA ASP A 152 -12.84 -17.87 10.13
C ASP A 152 -11.88 -18.84 10.83
N THR A 153 -11.25 -19.79 10.11
CA THR A 153 -10.46 -20.87 10.72
C THR A 153 -9.24 -21.27 9.89
N PHE A 154 -8.05 -21.21 10.49
CA PHE A 154 -6.77 -21.78 10.02
C PHE A 154 -6.21 -22.72 11.11
N ARG A 155 -5.32 -23.65 10.76
CA ARG A 155 -4.59 -24.47 11.74
C ARG A 155 -3.08 -24.24 11.62
N SER A 156 -2.48 -23.68 12.66
CA SER A 156 -1.11 -23.91 13.21
C SER A 156 -0.80 -22.83 14.27
N TYR A 157 0.11 -23.14 15.18
CA TYR A 157 0.21 -22.61 16.55
C TYR A 157 0.66 -21.14 16.69
N ASP A 158 1.17 -20.51 15.62
CA ASP A 158 1.55 -19.08 15.61
C ASP A 158 0.49 -18.17 14.95
N LEU A 159 -0.57 -18.76 14.39
CA LEU A 159 -1.60 -18.11 13.56
C LEU A 159 -2.98 -17.99 14.18
N GLU A 160 -3.16 -18.32 15.46
CA GLU A 160 -4.36 -17.93 16.20
C GLU A 160 -4.63 -16.40 16.06
N ASN A 161 -3.57 -15.65 15.78
CA ASN A 161 -3.53 -14.22 15.45
C ASN A 161 -4.06 -13.88 14.03
N LEU A 162 -3.81 -14.70 13.00
CA LEU A 162 -4.30 -14.47 11.63
C LEU A 162 -5.72 -14.97 11.37
N SER A 163 -6.15 -16.00 12.13
CA SER A 163 -7.56 -16.44 12.19
C SER A 163 -8.50 -15.34 12.69
N LYS A 164 -7.92 -14.28 13.26
CA LYS A 164 -8.56 -13.09 13.77
C LYS A 164 -8.11 -11.89 12.94
N PHE A 165 -8.57 -11.76 11.68
CA PHE A 165 -8.55 -10.46 10.99
C PHE A 165 -9.22 -9.32 11.82
N SER A 166 -9.80 -9.64 12.99
CA SER A 166 -10.19 -8.70 14.03
C SER A 166 -9.03 -8.02 14.78
N SER A 167 -7.77 -8.44 14.64
CA SER A 167 -6.62 -7.73 15.24
C SER A 167 -5.87 -6.87 14.21
N PHE A 168 -5.87 -5.55 14.41
CA PHE A 168 -5.16 -4.62 13.54
C PHE A 168 -3.63 -4.80 13.55
N SER A 169 -3.04 -5.34 14.62
CA SER A 169 -1.59 -5.59 14.69
C SER A 169 -1.12 -6.61 13.66
N VAL A 170 -1.92 -7.66 13.49
CA VAL A 170 -1.62 -8.76 12.58
C VAL A 170 -1.83 -8.31 11.14
N LEU A 171 -2.91 -7.55 10.91
CA LEU A 171 -3.13 -6.93 9.60
C LEU A 171 -1.98 -5.97 9.24
N TYR A 172 -1.45 -5.23 10.20
CA TYR A 172 -0.28 -4.39 9.99
C TYR A 172 0.95 -5.20 9.58
N ASP A 173 1.28 -6.28 10.30
CA ASP A 173 2.42 -7.14 9.93
C ASP A 173 2.27 -7.72 8.52
N VAL A 174 1.08 -8.21 8.17
CA VAL A 174 0.76 -8.68 6.82
C VAL A 174 0.94 -7.58 5.78
N VAL A 175 0.35 -6.42 6.00
CA VAL A 175 0.45 -5.27 5.09
C VAL A 175 1.91 -4.89 4.92
N LYS A 176 2.67 -4.79 6.00
CA LYS A 176 4.09 -4.43 6.00
C LYS A 176 4.94 -5.40 5.18
N ILE A 177 4.73 -6.71 5.35
CA ILE A 177 5.47 -7.76 4.65
C ILE A 177 5.10 -7.78 3.16
N TYR A 178 3.81 -7.68 2.82
CA TYR A 178 3.32 -7.88 1.46
C TYR A 178 2.94 -6.59 0.71
N LYS A 179 3.23 -5.40 1.24
CA LYS A 179 2.80 -4.11 0.66
C LYS A 179 3.15 -3.92 -0.82
N LYS A 180 4.26 -4.48 -1.29
CA LYS A 180 4.68 -4.38 -2.70
C LYS A 180 3.88 -5.31 -3.61
N ASP A 181 3.39 -6.42 -3.06
CA ASP A 181 2.80 -7.52 -3.82
C ASP A 181 1.28 -7.60 -3.70
N LEU A 182 0.71 -6.96 -2.67
CA LEU A 182 -0.73 -6.85 -2.49
C LEU A 182 -1.37 -6.13 -3.69
N PRO A 183 -2.37 -6.74 -4.36
CA PRO A 183 -3.20 -6.07 -5.34
C PRO A 183 -3.77 -4.74 -4.81
N GLU A 184 -3.81 -3.71 -5.66
CA GLU A 184 -4.35 -2.39 -5.31
C GLU A 184 -5.81 -2.47 -4.84
N GLU A 185 -6.60 -3.36 -5.44
CA GLU A 185 -7.98 -3.63 -5.02
C GLU A 185 -8.08 -4.12 -3.58
N LEU A 186 -7.14 -4.98 -3.15
CA LEU A 186 -7.09 -5.47 -1.78
C LEU A 186 -6.60 -4.38 -0.83
N LYS A 187 -5.62 -3.57 -1.22
CA LYS A 187 -5.20 -2.40 -0.43
C LYS A 187 -6.36 -1.42 -0.24
N ALA A 188 -7.08 -1.09 -1.31
CA ALA A 188 -8.27 -0.23 -1.24
C ALA A 188 -9.34 -0.82 -0.33
N LYS A 189 -9.64 -2.12 -0.46
CA LYS A 189 -10.57 -2.82 0.43
C LYS A 189 -10.15 -2.70 1.89
N ILE A 190 -8.87 -2.89 2.21
CA ILE A 190 -8.34 -2.72 3.56
C ILE A 190 -8.57 -1.27 4.02
N LEU A 191 -8.08 -0.27 3.29
CA LEU A 191 -8.16 1.14 3.66
C LEU A 191 -9.60 1.63 3.85
N ILE A 192 -10.52 1.29 2.94
CA ILE A 192 -11.93 1.68 3.01
C ILE A 192 -12.60 1.08 4.25
N ASN A 193 -12.32 -0.19 4.55
CA ASN A 193 -12.88 -0.84 5.74
C ASN A 193 -12.32 -0.26 7.03
N LEU A 194 -11.02 0.09 7.06
CA LEU A 194 -10.41 0.79 8.20
C LEU A 194 -11.00 2.18 8.38
N TYR A 195 -11.17 2.94 7.30
CA TYR A 195 -11.85 4.24 7.32
C TYR A 195 -13.27 4.11 7.90
N ASN A 196 -14.09 3.21 7.35
CA ASN A 196 -15.47 3.01 7.81
C ASN A 196 -15.52 2.59 9.29
N SER A 197 -14.52 1.83 9.76
CA SER A 197 -14.40 1.43 11.17
C SER A 197 -14.01 2.61 12.08
N LEU A 198 -13.19 3.53 11.58
CA LEU A 198 -12.73 4.71 12.33
C LEU A 198 -13.77 5.83 12.41
N THR A 199 -14.58 6.03 11.36
CA THR A 199 -15.47 7.18 11.27
C THR A 199 -16.95 6.84 11.46
N GLU A 200 -17.33 5.55 11.43
CA GLU A 200 -18.72 5.09 11.30
C GLU A 200 -19.43 5.65 10.04
N GLU A 201 -18.71 6.37 9.17
CA GLU A 201 -19.17 6.92 7.91
C GLU A 201 -18.80 5.98 6.77
N LYS A 202 -19.64 5.92 5.73
CA LYS A 202 -19.29 5.18 4.52
C LYS A 202 -18.41 6.04 3.65
N TYR A 203 -17.24 5.51 3.29
CA TYR A 203 -16.39 6.12 2.27
C TYR A 203 -17.18 6.29 0.98
N ASN A 204 -17.31 7.52 0.51
CA ASN A 204 -18.01 7.83 -0.71
C ASN A 204 -17.17 8.75 -1.60
N GLN A 205 -16.59 8.14 -2.63
CA GLN A 205 -16.01 8.86 -3.75
C GLN A 205 -16.61 8.36 -5.06
N ASN A 206 -16.84 9.33 -5.95
CA ASN A 206 -17.31 9.09 -7.31
C ASN A 206 -16.09 9.05 -8.23
N ASP A 207 -15.36 7.95 -8.15
CA ASP A 207 -14.27 7.59 -9.05
C ASP A 207 -14.58 6.20 -9.63
N ARG A 208 -14.28 6.01 -10.93
CA ARG A 208 -14.43 4.76 -11.67
C ARG A 208 -13.78 3.58 -10.95
N PHE A 209 -12.62 3.77 -10.31
CA PHE A 209 -11.99 2.69 -9.53
C PHE A 209 -12.85 2.29 -8.33
N ILE A 210 -13.34 3.26 -7.56
CA ILE A 210 -14.22 3.04 -6.41
C ILE A 210 -15.57 2.43 -6.83
N GLU A 211 -16.14 2.87 -7.96
CA GLU A 211 -17.35 2.27 -8.53
C GLU A 211 -17.14 0.79 -8.88
N LYS A 212 -16.01 0.46 -9.51
CA LYS A 212 -15.67 -0.92 -9.83
C LYS A 212 -15.50 -1.79 -8.58
N LEU A 213 -14.91 -1.25 -7.51
CA LEU A 213 -14.84 -1.92 -6.21
C LEU A 213 -16.24 -2.20 -5.64
N LYS A 214 -17.18 -1.26 -5.72
CA LYS A 214 -18.57 -1.44 -5.23
C LYS A 214 -19.32 -2.58 -5.92
N ILE A 215 -18.91 -2.97 -7.13
CA ILE A 215 -19.50 -4.06 -7.91
C ILE A 215 -18.96 -5.44 -7.45
N SER A 216 -17.82 -5.48 -6.76
CA SER A 216 -17.26 -6.74 -6.26
C SER A 216 -18.16 -7.36 -5.18
N PRO A 217 -18.55 -8.63 -5.33
CA PRO A 217 -19.34 -9.35 -4.32
C PRO A 217 -18.55 -9.58 -3.01
N ASN A 218 -17.23 -9.44 -3.04
CA ASN A 218 -16.34 -9.75 -1.91
C ASN A 218 -15.96 -8.50 -1.08
N LEU A 219 -16.59 -7.35 -1.32
CA LEU A 219 -16.18 -6.08 -0.69
C LEU A 219 -16.59 -5.96 0.79
N TYR A 220 -17.50 -6.79 1.30
CA TYR A 220 -17.99 -6.62 2.67
C TYR A 220 -17.07 -7.26 3.71
N TYR A 221 -16.36 -6.39 4.45
CA TYR A 221 -15.79 -6.77 5.74
C TYR A 221 -16.67 -6.18 6.85
N ASP A 222 -17.55 -7.00 7.43
CA ASP A 222 -18.30 -6.61 8.62
C ASP A 222 -17.35 -6.68 9.83
N SER A 223 -16.65 -5.58 10.08
CA SER A 223 -15.81 -5.35 11.25
C SER A 223 -16.66 -4.71 12.34
N LYS A 224 -17.36 -5.54 13.13
CA LYS A 224 -17.97 -5.09 14.41
C LYS A 224 -16.94 -5.02 15.53
N VAL A 225 -15.67 -4.74 15.21
CA VAL A 225 -14.58 -4.74 16.20
C VAL A 225 -14.55 -3.39 16.88
N LYS A 226 -14.74 -3.37 18.21
CA LYS A 226 -14.54 -2.16 19.01
C LYS A 226 -13.05 -1.79 19.01
N LEU A 227 -12.75 -0.57 18.58
CA LEU A 227 -11.39 -0.03 18.56
C LEU A 227 -10.91 0.28 19.98
N THR A 228 -9.72 -0.23 20.35
CA THR A 228 -8.98 0.22 21.53
C THR A 228 -7.86 1.19 21.12
N THR A 229 -7.24 1.92 22.04
CA THR A 229 -6.13 2.84 21.74
C THR A 229 -4.98 2.15 20.98
N LYS A 230 -4.50 1.00 21.47
CA LYS A 230 -3.47 0.21 20.77
C LYS A 230 -3.92 -0.29 19.41
N SER A 231 -5.21 -0.52 19.22
CA SER A 231 -5.77 -0.93 17.94
C SER A 231 -5.65 0.19 16.89
N ILE A 232 -5.78 1.45 17.32
CA ILE A 232 -5.77 2.63 16.46
C ILE A 232 -4.37 2.91 15.91
N ASP A 233 -3.33 2.75 16.74
CA ASP A 233 -1.93 2.90 16.30
C ASP A 233 -1.59 2.00 15.10
N PHE A 234 -2.02 0.73 15.14
CA PHE A 234 -1.82 -0.17 14.00
C PHE A 234 -2.61 0.25 12.77
N VAL A 235 -3.81 0.81 12.95
CA VAL A 235 -4.57 1.37 11.83
C VAL A 235 -3.80 2.53 11.19
N TYR A 236 -3.27 3.45 11.99
CA TYR A 236 -2.45 4.55 11.51
C TYR A 236 -1.24 4.07 10.71
N LEU A 237 -0.54 3.07 11.23
CA LEU A 237 0.60 2.47 10.54
C LEU A 237 0.18 1.76 9.24
N ILE A 238 -0.98 1.10 9.19
CA ILE A 238 -1.48 0.51 7.94
C ILE A 238 -1.73 1.60 6.87
N PHE A 239 -2.37 2.72 7.25
CA PHE A 239 -2.53 3.85 6.32
C PHE A 239 -1.17 4.35 5.83
N TYR A 240 -0.20 4.53 6.73
CA TYR A 240 1.14 4.95 6.32
C TYR A 240 1.81 4.00 5.31
N GLU A 241 1.66 2.68 5.49
CA GLU A 241 2.31 1.70 4.63
C GLU A 241 1.70 1.59 3.22
N VAL A 242 0.38 1.77 3.09
CA VAL A 242 -0.32 1.46 1.82
C VAL A 242 -1.34 2.50 1.36
N ASN A 243 -1.48 3.66 2.00
CA ASN A 243 -2.46 4.65 1.54
C ASN A 243 -2.11 5.23 0.16
N PHE A 244 -3.07 5.14 -0.75
CA PHE A 244 -3.06 5.78 -2.06
C PHE A 244 -4.40 6.44 -2.41
N LEU A 245 -5.35 6.43 -1.47
CA LEU A 245 -6.69 6.98 -1.61
C LEU A 245 -6.81 8.31 -0.86
N TYR A 246 -7.87 9.05 -1.17
CA TYR A 246 -8.11 10.38 -0.61
C TYR A 246 -9.07 10.33 0.57
N PHE A 247 -8.56 10.53 1.80
CA PHE A 247 -9.36 10.47 3.04
C PHE A 247 -9.31 11.78 3.85
N PRO A 248 -9.84 12.91 3.34
CA PRO A 248 -9.80 14.19 4.05
C PRO A 248 -10.52 14.13 5.41
N GLY A 249 -11.57 13.31 5.55
CA GLY A 249 -12.30 13.13 6.82
C GLY A 249 -11.51 12.42 7.93
N LEU A 250 -10.32 11.88 7.64
CA LEU A 250 -9.39 11.37 8.65
C LEU A 250 -8.39 12.42 9.14
N ILE A 251 -8.29 13.57 8.46
CA ILE A 251 -7.47 14.69 8.90
C ILE A 251 -8.29 15.43 9.97
N LYS A 252 -8.19 14.93 11.19
CA LYS A 252 -8.82 15.45 12.42
C LYS A 252 -7.94 15.07 13.62
N PRO A 253 -8.11 15.69 14.80
CA PRO A 253 -7.30 15.36 15.97
C PRO A 253 -7.29 13.85 16.29
N PRO A 254 -6.19 13.33 16.89
CA PRO A 254 -6.07 11.91 17.23
C PRO A 254 -7.27 11.41 18.03
N PHE A 255 -7.71 10.17 17.77
CA PHE A 255 -8.91 9.62 18.42
C PHE A 255 -8.77 9.49 19.95
N ASP A 256 -7.55 9.33 20.44
CA ASP A 256 -7.21 9.28 21.86
C ASP A 256 -6.68 10.62 22.40
N GLY A 257 -6.65 11.66 21.56
CA GLY A 257 -6.10 12.98 21.86
C GLY A 257 -4.58 13.05 21.89
N ILE A 258 -3.85 11.97 21.57
CA ILE A 258 -2.38 11.92 21.65
C ILE A 258 -1.77 12.03 20.27
N PHE A 259 -0.97 13.07 20.05
CA PHE A 259 -0.16 13.23 18.84
C PHE A 259 1.05 12.28 18.90
N SER A 260 0.83 11.00 18.61
CA SER A 260 1.86 9.95 18.61
C SER A 260 2.69 9.93 17.32
N ASN A 261 3.79 9.15 17.30
CA ASN A 261 4.57 8.89 16.09
C ASN A 261 3.67 8.28 15.00
N GLU A 262 2.86 7.30 15.38
CA GLU A 262 1.96 6.58 14.51
C GLU A 262 0.92 7.53 13.91
N TYR A 263 0.37 8.46 14.71
CA TYR A 263 -0.53 9.48 14.20
C TYR A 263 0.17 10.43 13.21
N MET A 264 1.42 10.84 13.46
CA MET A 264 2.17 11.67 12.50
C MET A 264 2.40 10.92 11.19
N MET A 265 2.69 9.61 11.24
CA MET A 265 2.80 8.76 10.06
C MET A 265 1.47 8.64 9.30
N LEU A 266 0.33 8.51 10.01
CA LEU A 266 -0.99 8.62 9.39
C LEU A 266 -1.14 9.98 8.69
N LEU A 267 -0.93 11.08 9.41
CA LEU A 267 -1.15 12.44 8.89
C LEU A 267 -0.28 12.69 7.65
N TYR A 268 0.99 12.27 7.69
CA TYR A 268 1.89 12.27 6.55
C TYR A 268 1.25 11.56 5.35
N SER A 269 0.71 10.36 5.55
CA SER A 269 0.10 9.55 4.48
C SER A 269 -1.19 10.16 3.89
N LEU A 270 -1.89 11.03 4.63
CA LEU A 270 -3.13 11.67 4.23
C LEU A 270 -2.92 12.96 3.43
N ILE A 271 -1.76 13.61 3.57
CA ILE A 271 -1.41 14.83 2.82
C ILE A 271 -1.03 14.45 1.40
N ILE A 272 -1.93 14.69 0.44
CA ILE A 272 -1.72 14.37 -0.98
C ILE A 272 -1.79 15.61 -1.89
N ASN A 273 -2.51 16.64 -1.46
CA ASN A 273 -2.79 17.86 -2.23
C ASN A 273 -2.78 19.10 -1.31
N GLU A 274 -3.00 20.27 -1.91
CA GLU A 274 -2.99 21.56 -1.21
C GLU A 274 -4.05 21.66 -0.11
N GLU A 275 -5.25 21.12 -0.35
CA GLU A 275 -6.38 21.11 0.59
C GLU A 275 -6.05 20.29 1.85
N THR A 276 -5.60 19.05 1.67
CA THR A 276 -5.24 18.16 2.80
C THR A 276 -4.01 18.64 3.55
N ALA A 277 -3.06 19.28 2.88
CA ALA A 277 -1.94 19.95 3.53
C ALA A 277 -2.42 21.10 4.43
N PHE A 278 -3.39 21.90 3.97
CA PHE A 278 -3.96 22.98 4.76
C PHE A 278 -4.76 22.47 5.97
N LEU A 279 -5.53 21.38 5.80
CA LEU A 279 -6.25 20.74 6.91
C LEU A 279 -5.27 20.20 7.96
N ALA A 280 -4.19 19.54 7.53
CA ALA A 280 -3.16 19.04 8.43
C ALA A 280 -2.47 20.18 9.19
N TYR A 281 -2.12 21.27 8.49
CA TYR A 281 -1.58 22.48 9.10
C TYR A 281 -2.49 23.02 10.21
N LYS A 282 -3.80 23.17 9.92
CA LYS A 282 -4.75 23.68 10.91
C LYS A 282 -4.80 22.85 12.18
N ILE A 283 -4.85 21.52 12.06
CA ILE A 283 -4.93 20.65 13.24
C ILE A 283 -3.69 20.79 14.11
N LEU A 284 -2.51 20.79 13.48
CA LEU A 284 -1.24 20.95 14.20
C LEU A 284 -1.14 22.33 14.85
N GLN A 285 -1.68 23.37 14.22
CA GLN A 285 -1.72 24.73 14.76
C GLN A 285 -2.70 24.85 15.94
N GLU A 286 -3.91 24.34 15.81
CA GLU A 286 -4.96 24.43 16.84
C GLU A 286 -4.63 23.67 18.13
N HIS A 287 -3.68 22.74 18.08
CA HIS A 287 -3.23 21.93 19.22
C HIS A 287 -1.79 22.24 19.64
N ASP A 288 -1.28 23.43 19.29
CA ASP A 288 0.05 23.94 19.67
C ASP A 288 1.24 23.03 19.31
N VAL A 289 1.07 22.09 18.38
CA VAL A 289 2.10 21.10 18.01
C VAL A 289 3.35 21.76 17.41
N TYR A 290 3.18 22.87 16.69
CA TYR A 290 4.30 23.68 16.18
C TYR A 290 5.13 24.32 17.30
N VAL A 291 4.48 24.79 18.36
CA VAL A 291 5.15 25.38 19.51
C VAL A 291 5.93 24.30 20.27
N ASP A 292 5.32 23.15 20.47
CA ASP A 292 5.97 21.99 21.09
C ASP A 292 7.19 21.51 20.29
N MET A 293 7.07 21.47 18.95
CA MET A 293 8.18 21.15 18.06
C MET A 293 9.34 22.14 18.19
N TYR A 294 9.04 23.44 18.21
CA TYR A 294 10.05 24.49 18.35
C TYR A 294 10.81 24.35 19.67
N ASN A 295 10.08 24.15 20.76
CA ASN A 295 10.66 23.93 22.09
C ASN A 295 11.48 22.63 22.11
N GLY A 296 10.99 21.58 21.46
CA GLY A 296 11.68 20.30 21.29
C GLY A 296 13.04 20.46 20.60
N ILE A 297 13.10 21.08 19.42
CA ILE A 297 14.35 21.31 18.68
C ILE A 297 15.36 22.06 19.55
N ASN A 298 14.93 23.16 20.19
CA ASN A 298 15.83 23.98 21.01
C ASN A 298 16.36 23.20 22.22
N LYS A 299 15.53 22.38 22.86
CA LYS A 299 15.97 21.50 23.95
C LYS A 299 17.00 20.47 23.47
N LEU A 300 16.81 19.88 22.29
CA LEU A 300 17.79 18.94 21.73
C LEU A 300 19.13 19.62 21.44
N ILE A 301 19.11 20.82 20.83
CA ILE A 301 20.32 21.61 20.58
C ILE A 301 21.05 21.90 21.91
N PHE A 302 20.32 22.37 22.92
CA PHE A 302 20.89 22.66 24.23
C PHE A 302 21.54 21.43 24.87
N ASN A 303 20.87 20.28 24.84
CA ASN A 303 21.40 19.03 25.39
C ASN A 303 22.67 18.57 24.66
N MET A 304 22.72 18.72 23.33
CA MET A 304 23.88 18.33 22.52
C MET A 304 25.06 19.30 22.69
N GLU A 305 24.83 20.62 22.61
CA GLU A 305 25.88 21.63 22.64
C GLU A 305 26.38 21.94 24.07
N THR A 306 25.47 22.03 25.03
CA THR A 306 25.76 22.51 26.39
C THR A 306 25.97 21.36 27.36
N GLU A 307 25.04 20.42 27.41
CA GLU A 307 25.06 19.33 28.41
C GLU A 307 25.85 18.10 27.95
N LYS A 308 26.20 18.01 26.66
CA LYS A 308 26.82 16.84 26.01
C LYS A 308 26.09 15.52 26.35
N GLN A 309 24.78 15.60 26.51
CA GLN A 309 23.93 14.45 26.82
C GLN A 309 23.45 13.79 25.53
N GLU A 310 23.40 12.45 25.55
CA GLU A 310 22.70 11.72 24.51
C GLU A 310 21.20 11.96 24.64
N VAL A 311 20.59 12.31 23.52
CA VAL A 311 19.14 12.53 23.38
C VAL A 311 18.42 11.18 23.38
N ASP A 312 17.26 11.07 24.05
CA ASP A 312 16.42 9.86 23.93
C ASP A 312 16.07 9.65 22.45
N PRO A 313 16.45 8.50 21.84
CA PRO A 313 16.18 8.23 20.43
C PRO A 313 14.69 8.32 20.06
N ARG A 314 13.76 8.14 21.01
CA ARG A 314 12.33 8.26 20.78
C ARG A 314 11.88 9.71 20.61
N ASP A 315 12.44 10.63 21.39
CA ASP A 315 12.15 12.05 21.29
C ASP A 315 12.70 12.62 19.98
N GLU A 316 13.92 12.20 19.62
CA GLU A 316 14.52 12.51 18.32
C GLU A 316 13.63 11.99 17.18
N LYS A 317 13.21 10.72 17.24
CA LYS A 317 12.36 10.10 16.23
C LYS A 317 11.01 10.82 16.06
N TYR A 318 10.36 11.22 17.16
CA TYR A 318 9.10 11.95 17.11
C TYR A 318 9.25 13.31 16.44
N LEU A 319 10.28 14.06 16.85
CA LEU A 319 10.54 15.36 16.27
C LEU A 319 10.77 15.29 14.76
N PHE A 320 11.50 14.28 14.28
CA PHE A 320 11.79 14.15 12.85
C PHE A 320 10.61 13.66 12.03
N PHE A 321 9.75 12.80 12.56
CA PHE A 321 8.49 12.49 11.87
C PHE A 321 7.57 13.70 11.79
N LEU A 322 7.51 14.50 12.85
CA LEU A 322 6.79 15.76 12.81
C LEU A 322 7.39 16.71 11.78
N LEU A 323 8.72 16.81 11.69
CA LEU A 323 9.39 17.58 10.63
C LEU A 323 9.03 17.08 9.23
N GLU A 324 9.00 15.77 8.99
CA GLU A 324 8.56 15.18 7.71
C GLU A 324 7.13 15.61 7.34
N VAL A 325 6.21 15.64 8.32
CA VAL A 325 4.86 16.15 8.11
C VAL A 325 4.89 17.63 7.72
N VAL A 326 5.66 18.47 8.43
CA VAL A 326 5.77 19.91 8.14
C VAL A 326 6.37 20.16 6.75
N VAL A 327 7.43 19.43 6.39
CA VAL A 327 8.07 19.45 5.06
C VAL A 327 7.04 19.13 3.99
N LYS A 328 6.24 18.07 4.19
CA LYS A 328 5.20 17.67 3.25
C LYS A 328 4.08 18.71 3.12
N ILE A 329 3.68 19.34 4.23
CA ILE A 329 2.72 20.46 4.24
C ILE A 329 3.28 21.62 3.39
N LEU A 330 4.51 22.06 3.65
CA LEU A 330 5.15 23.15 2.90
C LEU A 330 5.27 22.84 1.41
N HIS A 331 5.67 21.60 1.08
CA HIS A 331 5.79 21.15 -0.30
C HIS A 331 4.45 21.21 -1.05
N LYS A 332 3.34 20.87 -0.38
CA LYS A 332 2.00 20.78 -1.00
C LYS A 332 1.19 22.08 -0.90
N ASN A 333 1.48 22.93 0.07
CA ASN A 333 0.78 24.19 0.29
C ASN A 333 1.77 25.29 0.73
N ASN A 334 1.98 26.26 -0.16
CA ASN A 334 2.96 27.32 0.01
C ASN A 334 2.32 28.66 0.45
N SER A 335 1.18 28.60 1.13
CA SER A 335 0.48 29.81 1.59
C SER A 335 1.32 30.61 2.58
N GLU A 336 1.15 31.92 2.56
CA GLU A 336 1.92 32.86 3.39
C GLU A 336 1.76 32.58 4.89
N MET A 337 0.56 32.18 5.32
CA MET A 337 0.27 31.81 6.71
C MET A 337 1.12 30.62 7.20
N ILE A 338 1.22 29.57 6.37
CA ILE A 338 2.06 28.40 6.67
C ILE A 338 3.53 28.81 6.73
N LYS A 339 3.99 29.65 5.79
CA LYS A 339 5.37 30.17 5.78
C LYS A 339 5.71 30.93 7.04
N ILE A 340 4.85 31.85 7.48
CA ILE A 340 5.07 32.65 8.70
C ILE A 340 5.23 31.72 9.91
N THR A 341 4.40 30.68 10.00
CA THR A 341 4.51 29.68 11.07
C THR A 341 5.84 28.93 10.97
N CYS A 342 6.20 28.49 9.77
CA CYS A 342 7.41 27.70 9.52
C CYS A 342 8.70 28.52 9.74
N MET A 343 8.67 29.84 9.53
CA MET A 343 9.84 30.72 9.74
C MET A 343 10.53 30.49 11.09
N MET A 344 9.76 30.16 12.15
CA MET A 344 10.30 29.93 13.49
C MET A 344 11.28 28.74 13.58
N PHE A 345 11.23 27.80 12.63
CA PHE A 345 12.09 26.62 12.64
C PHE A 345 13.40 26.79 11.88
N CYS A 346 13.54 27.81 11.02
CA CYS A 346 14.73 27.98 10.17
C CYS A 346 16.02 28.06 10.99
N ASP A 347 16.09 28.98 11.96
CA ASP A 347 17.28 29.16 12.79
C ASP A 347 17.58 27.94 13.68
N PRO A 348 16.61 27.37 14.42
CA PRO A 348 16.85 26.14 15.19
C PRO A 348 17.33 24.97 14.32
N LEU A 349 16.68 24.69 13.18
CA LEU A 349 17.07 23.57 12.32
C LEU A 349 18.45 23.76 11.68
N MET A 350 18.77 24.98 11.26
CA MET A 350 20.12 25.31 10.78
C MET A 350 21.18 25.05 11.86
N LYS A 351 20.94 25.46 13.11
CA LYS A 351 21.85 25.15 14.23
C LYS A 351 21.94 23.66 14.51
N PHE A 352 20.81 22.97 14.54
CA PHE A 352 20.76 21.52 14.76
C PHE A 352 21.57 20.76 13.70
N SER A 353 21.51 21.17 12.43
CA SER A 353 22.26 20.53 11.33
C SER A 353 23.79 20.62 11.48
N LEU A 354 24.27 21.55 12.30
CA LEU A 354 25.69 21.68 12.64
C LEU A 354 26.10 20.76 13.80
N CYS A 355 25.14 20.36 14.64
CA CYS A 355 25.37 19.49 15.79
C CYS A 355 25.48 18.01 15.39
N THR A 356 24.75 17.59 14.35
CA THR A 356 24.69 16.20 13.90
C THR A 356 24.42 16.11 12.41
N ASN A 357 24.94 15.04 11.77
CA ASN A 357 24.64 14.72 10.38
C ASN A 357 23.41 13.81 10.23
N LYS A 358 22.90 13.24 11.33
CA LYS A 358 21.93 12.14 11.33
C LYS A 358 20.59 12.47 10.67
N HIS A 359 20.23 13.76 10.59
CA HIS A 359 18.95 14.24 10.07
C HIS A 359 19.09 15.40 9.08
N ASN A 360 20.28 15.58 8.50
CA ASN A 360 20.53 16.72 7.62
C ASN A 360 19.73 16.68 6.33
N GLU A 361 19.40 15.49 5.82
CA GLU A 361 18.58 15.33 4.62
C GLU A 361 17.22 16.02 4.75
N ILE A 362 16.46 15.69 5.79
CA ILE A 362 15.12 16.26 6.01
C ILE A 362 15.18 17.75 6.38
N ILE A 363 16.24 18.19 7.07
CA ILE A 363 16.47 19.61 7.37
C ILE A 363 16.75 20.40 6.09
N TYR A 364 17.57 19.87 5.20
CA TYR A 364 17.85 20.53 3.93
C TYR A 364 16.61 20.53 3.03
N GLU A 365 15.84 19.45 3.00
CA GLU A 365 14.57 19.39 2.29
C GLU A 365 13.59 20.46 2.81
N TYR A 366 13.46 20.60 4.14
CA TYR A 366 12.71 21.66 4.77
C TYR A 366 13.15 23.05 4.31
N LEU A 367 14.46 23.33 4.39
CA LEU A 367 15.00 24.63 4.00
C LEU A 367 14.78 24.91 2.51
N ILE A 368 14.89 23.91 1.64
CA ILE A 368 14.62 24.02 0.21
C ILE A 368 13.16 24.40 -0.03
N TYR A 369 12.20 23.70 0.57
CA TYR A 369 10.78 24.02 0.37
C TYR A 369 10.36 25.32 1.04
N TYR A 370 11.06 25.75 2.10
CA TYR A 370 10.87 27.07 2.67
C TYR A 370 11.46 28.19 1.77
N CYS A 371 12.64 27.96 1.17
CA CYS A 371 13.35 28.87 0.28
C CYS A 371 12.72 29.00 -1.12
N ASN A 372 11.52 29.58 -1.19
CA ASN A 372 10.85 29.82 -2.47
C ASN A 372 11.11 31.23 -3.04
N ASP A 373 11.84 32.08 -2.32
CA ASP A 373 12.19 33.43 -2.75
C ASP A 373 13.69 33.71 -2.58
N LYS A 374 14.17 34.71 -3.32
CA LYS A 374 15.59 35.04 -3.44
C LYS A 374 16.18 35.56 -2.13
N GLU A 375 15.41 36.24 -1.30
CA GLU A 375 15.88 36.84 -0.06
C GLU A 375 16.11 35.76 1.00
N THR A 376 15.12 34.88 1.18
CA THR A 376 15.20 33.72 2.06
C THR A 376 16.36 32.79 1.68
N PHE A 377 16.52 32.55 0.37
CA PHE A 377 17.64 31.75 -0.16
C PHE A 377 19.01 32.37 0.18
N LEU A 378 19.15 33.70 0.03
CA LEU A 378 20.40 34.39 0.34
C LEU A 378 20.73 34.31 1.84
N ASN A 379 19.77 34.55 2.72
CA ASN A 379 19.97 34.48 4.17
C ASN A 379 20.44 33.09 4.62
N ILE A 380 19.78 32.03 4.13
CA ILE A 380 20.16 30.65 4.47
C ILE A 380 21.53 30.29 3.89
N THR A 381 21.81 30.71 2.65
CA THR A 381 23.12 30.48 2.02
C THR A 381 24.25 31.19 2.77
N ASP A 382 24.03 32.43 3.20
CA ASP A 382 25.02 33.22 3.93
C ASP A 382 25.30 32.65 5.33
N PHE A 383 24.29 32.07 6.00
CA PHE A 383 24.49 31.31 7.22
C PHE A 383 25.50 30.16 7.01
N PHE A 384 25.27 29.27 6.04
CA PHE A 384 26.17 28.14 5.78
C PHE A 384 27.55 28.58 5.29
N LYS A 385 27.64 29.63 4.46
CA LYS A 385 28.93 30.22 4.06
C LYS A 385 29.71 30.74 5.25
N SER A 386 29.09 31.52 6.13
CA SER A 386 29.75 32.10 7.31
C SER A 386 30.32 31.03 8.25
N LYS A 387 29.65 29.87 8.34
CA LYS A 387 30.08 28.73 9.17
C LYS A 387 31.14 27.85 8.49
N ASN A 388 31.08 27.63 7.17
CA ASN A 388 32.15 26.96 6.41
C ASN A 388 33.47 27.75 6.43
N PHE A 389 33.41 29.08 6.56
CA PHE A 389 34.58 29.93 6.77
C PHE A 389 35.19 29.77 8.18
N LEU A 390 34.39 29.40 9.18
CA LEU A 390 34.85 29.16 10.55
C LEU A 390 35.46 27.76 10.74
N GLN A 391 35.02 26.75 9.97
CA GLN A 391 35.60 25.40 10.03
C GLN A 391 36.96 25.25 9.32
N LYS A 392 37.33 26.17 8.41
CA LYS A 392 38.65 26.17 7.74
C LYS A 392 39.80 26.78 8.55
N LYS A 393 39.59 27.08 9.83
CA LYS A 393 40.63 27.54 10.76
C LYS A 393 40.66 26.65 12.02
N ILE A 394 41.11 25.40 11.88
CA ILE A 394 41.84 24.65 12.91
C ILE A 394 42.96 23.90 12.21
#